data_AF-H3ZCJ1-F1
#
_entry.id   AF-H3ZCJ1-F1
#
_cell.length_a   1.000
_cell.length_b   1.000
_cell.length_c   1.000
_cell.angle_alpha   90.00
_cell.angle_beta   90.00
_cell.angle_gamma   90.00
#
_symmetry.space_group_name_H-M   'P 1'
#
loop_
_entity.id
_entity.type
_entity.pdbx_description
1 polymer ?
#
loop_
_entity_poly.entity_id
_entity_poly.type
_entity_poly.pdbx_seq_one_letter_code
_entity_poly.pdbx_strand_id
1 'polypeptide(L)'
;MKLNHAVAILMALLLSACSVRLGQFTAASTHNVRGLDYSTEQGTLTKTEGETCLHTVIIFPVGKHDDRIQRAMDNAISNGRSSGIDGDLLVNVRIEMNRWYIPLIYGRDCMRVEGDLIHLNR
;
A
#
# COMPACT_ATOMS: atom_id res chain seq x y z
N MET A 1 -12.35 -39.62 16.28
CA MET A 1 -11.08 -39.00 15.80
C MET A 1 -11.17 -38.24 14.47
N LYS A 2 -12.18 -38.45 13.60
CA LYS A 2 -12.32 -37.74 12.31
C LYS A 2 -12.87 -36.30 12.42
N LEU A 3 -13.63 -36.00 13.47
CA LEU A 3 -14.26 -34.69 13.70
C LEU A 3 -13.23 -33.55 13.91
N ASN A 4 -12.15 -33.80 14.67
CA ASN A 4 -11.12 -32.78 14.91
C ASN A 4 -10.35 -32.37 13.64
N HIS A 5 -10.17 -33.29 12.70
CA HIS A 5 -9.45 -33.02 11.45
C HIS A 5 -10.31 -32.17 10.50
N ALA A 6 -11.61 -32.46 10.42
CA ALA A 6 -12.55 -31.66 9.62
C ALA A 6 -12.69 -30.23 10.15
N VAL A 7 -12.74 -30.05 11.48
CA VAL A 7 -12.78 -28.71 12.12
C VAL A 7 -11.48 -27.95 11.87
N ALA A 8 -10.32 -28.60 11.97
CA ALA A 8 -9.04 -27.95 11.69
C ALA A 8 -8.91 -27.51 10.22
N ILE A 9 -9.37 -28.32 9.27
CA ILE A 9 -9.37 -27.98 7.84
C ILE A 9 -10.35 -26.83 7.56
N LEU A 10 -11.55 -26.87 8.15
CA LEU A 10 -12.53 -25.78 8.04
C LEU A 10 -11.97 -24.47 8.62
N MET A 11 -11.30 -24.53 9.77
CA MET A 11 -10.69 -23.36 10.41
C MET A 11 -9.51 -22.81 9.60
N ALA A 12 -8.71 -23.67 8.96
CA ALA A 12 -7.65 -23.25 8.06
C ALA A 12 -8.18 -22.57 6.78
N LEU A 13 -9.34 -23.01 6.27
CA LEU A 13 -10.03 -22.37 5.12
C LEU A 13 -10.58 -20.99 5.45
N LEU A 14 -10.89 -20.70 6.72
CA LEU A 14 -11.40 -19.41 7.16
C LEU A 14 -10.31 -18.32 7.22
N LEU A 15 -9.03 -18.69 7.23
CA LEU A 15 -7.90 -17.76 7.15
C LEU A 15 -7.56 -17.49 5.68
N SER A 16 -8.38 -16.69 5.01
CA SER A 16 -8.08 -16.23 3.66
C SER A 16 -7.34 -14.90 3.69
N ALA A 17 -6.09 -14.93 3.19
CA ALA A 17 -5.35 -13.73 2.83
C ALA A 17 -5.38 -13.60 1.30
N CYS A 18 -5.88 -12.47 0.81
CA CYS A 18 -5.93 -12.15 -0.60
C CYS A 18 -5.07 -10.90 -0.85
N SER A 19 -4.17 -10.97 -1.82
CA SER A 19 -3.43 -9.81 -2.31
C SER A 19 -3.77 -9.61 -3.79
N VAL A 20 -4.16 -8.40 -4.16
CA VAL A 20 -4.53 -8.04 -5.52
C VAL A 20 -3.68 -6.85 -5.95
N ARG A 21 -3.03 -6.97 -7.10
CA ARG A 21 -2.33 -5.83 -7.71
C ARG A 21 -3.33 -4.99 -8.49
N LEU A 22 -3.49 -3.74 -8.07
CA LEU A 22 -4.45 -2.81 -8.68
C LEU A 22 -3.88 -2.12 -9.92
N GLY A 23 -2.58 -1.87 -9.95
CA GLY A 23 -1.95 -1.23 -11.09
C GLY A 23 -0.44 -1.05 -10.94
N GLN A 24 0.18 -0.73 -12.06
CA GLN A 24 1.58 -0.32 -12.16
C GLN A 24 1.66 0.91 -13.05
N PHE A 25 2.38 1.93 -12.59
CA PHE A 25 2.49 3.22 -13.27
C PHE A 25 3.96 3.60 -13.38
N THR A 26 4.34 4.18 -14.53
CA THR A 26 5.70 4.70 -14.70
C THR A 26 5.98 5.87 -13.76
N ALA A 27 5.00 6.74 -13.55
CA ALA A 27 5.09 7.93 -12.72
C ALA A 27 3.72 8.23 -12.09
N ALA A 28 3.69 8.57 -10.80
CA ALA A 28 2.48 9.01 -10.11
C ALA A 28 2.82 9.99 -8.97
N SER A 29 1.97 11.01 -8.78
CA SER A 29 2.05 11.95 -7.68
C SER A 29 0.67 12.44 -7.28
N THR A 30 0.49 12.72 -6.01
CA THR A 30 -0.69 13.41 -5.43
C THR A 30 -0.49 14.92 -5.38
N HIS A 31 0.71 15.41 -5.68
CA HIS A 31 1.08 16.80 -5.73
C HIS A 31 1.18 17.30 -7.17
N ASN A 32 1.16 18.63 -7.34
CA ASN A 32 1.32 19.23 -8.65
C ASN A 32 2.78 19.10 -9.11
N VAL A 33 2.98 18.53 -10.30
CA VAL A 33 4.30 18.32 -10.88
C VAL A 33 4.47 19.20 -12.13
N ARG A 34 5.56 19.97 -12.18
CA ARG A 34 5.94 20.80 -13.34
C ARG A 34 7.33 20.40 -13.79
N GLY A 35 7.57 20.40 -15.11
CA GLY A 35 8.88 20.07 -15.68
C GLY A 35 9.29 18.64 -15.34
N LEU A 36 8.56 17.66 -15.89
CA LEU A 36 8.88 16.24 -15.75
C LEU A 36 10.16 15.90 -16.52
N ASP A 37 11.30 16.29 -15.97
CA ASP A 37 12.63 15.89 -16.38
C ASP A 37 13.34 15.28 -15.17
N TYR A 38 13.53 13.97 -15.23
CA TYR A 38 14.15 13.21 -14.14
C TYR A 38 15.09 12.16 -14.72
N SER A 39 16.25 12.03 -14.09
CA SER A 39 17.21 10.96 -14.37
C SER A 39 17.04 9.85 -13.36
N THR A 40 16.98 8.61 -13.84
CA THR A 40 16.99 7.39 -13.02
C THR A 40 18.41 6.91 -12.69
N GLU A 41 19.43 7.75 -12.91
CA GLU A 41 20.81 7.41 -12.55
C GLU A 41 20.95 7.08 -11.05
N GLN A 42 21.76 6.06 -10.78
CA GLN A 42 21.91 5.42 -9.48
C GLN A 42 22.44 6.43 -8.44
N GLY A 43 21.51 7.01 -7.67
CA GLY A 43 21.81 8.01 -6.64
C GLY A 43 20.62 8.94 -6.32
N THR A 44 19.63 9.04 -7.21
CA THR A 44 18.40 9.83 -7.01
C THR A 44 17.17 9.00 -6.66
N LEU A 45 17.29 7.67 -6.73
CA LEU A 45 16.19 6.73 -6.51
C LEU A 45 16.24 6.22 -5.07
N THR A 46 15.19 6.47 -4.32
CA THR A 46 14.96 5.75 -3.06
C THR A 46 13.61 5.10 -3.06
N LYS A 47 13.66 3.79 -2.86
CA LYS A 47 12.48 2.98 -2.72
C LYS A 47 11.74 3.38 -1.45
N THR A 48 10.50 3.78 -1.62
CA THR A 48 9.61 4.18 -0.55
C THR A 48 8.28 3.45 -0.66
N GLU A 49 7.62 3.32 0.48
CA GLU A 49 6.32 2.72 0.59
C GLU A 49 5.43 3.50 1.55
N GLY A 50 4.13 3.43 1.29
CA GLY A 50 3.10 3.95 2.16
C GLY A 50 1.88 3.06 2.12
N GLU A 51 1.23 2.91 3.27
CA GLU A 51 0.02 2.11 3.38
C GLU A 51 -1.11 2.86 4.10
N THR A 52 -2.34 2.47 3.78
CA THR A 52 -3.52 2.85 4.57
C THR A 52 -4.45 1.66 4.75
N CYS A 53 -4.73 1.35 6.01
CA CYS A 53 -5.49 0.18 6.39
C CYS A 53 -6.87 0.56 6.94
N LEU A 54 -7.87 -0.20 6.52
CA LEU A 54 -9.14 -0.32 7.17
C LEU A 54 -9.10 -1.58 8.03
N HIS A 55 -9.56 -1.43 9.26
CA HIS A 55 -9.65 -2.50 10.23
C HIS A 55 -11.12 -2.83 10.41
N THR A 56 -11.47 -4.11 10.47
CA THR A 56 -12.83 -4.52 10.82
C THR A 56 -12.74 -5.25 12.14
N VAL A 57 -13.39 -4.75 13.19
CA VAL A 57 -13.45 -5.42 14.49
C VAL A 57 -14.84 -6.04 14.62
N ILE A 58 -14.90 -7.37 14.65
CA ILE A 58 -16.14 -8.17 14.62
C ILE A 58 -16.96 -7.91 13.34
N ILE A 59 -17.69 -6.80 13.27
CA ILE A 59 -18.50 -6.34 12.12
C ILE A 59 -18.36 -4.84 11.85
N PHE A 60 -17.70 -4.09 12.74
CA PHE A 60 -17.60 -2.65 12.62
C PHE A 60 -16.31 -2.27 11.88
N PRO A 61 -16.41 -1.62 10.72
CA PRO A 61 -15.24 -1.06 10.06
C PRO A 61 -14.75 0.17 10.83
N VAL A 62 -13.44 0.24 11.04
CA VAL A 62 -12.72 1.30 11.74
C VAL A 62 -11.55 1.72 10.86
N GLY A 63 -11.50 3.00 10.52
CA GLY A 63 -10.45 3.57 9.69
C GLY A 63 -10.96 4.65 8.76
N LYS A 64 -10.06 5.22 7.96
CA LYS A 64 -10.42 6.27 7.01
C LYS A 64 -10.71 5.64 5.64
N HIS A 65 -11.98 5.71 5.22
CA HIS A 65 -12.50 5.01 4.05
C HIS A 65 -12.30 5.74 2.72
N ASP A 66 -12.20 7.05 2.77
CA ASP A 66 -11.98 7.96 1.65
C ASP A 66 -10.56 7.81 1.05
N ASP A 67 -10.36 8.21 -0.20
CA ASP A 67 -9.06 8.49 -0.85
C ASP A 67 -7.86 7.61 -0.43
N ARG A 68 -8.08 6.30 -0.33
CA ARG A 68 -7.12 5.38 0.29
C ARG A 68 -5.83 5.27 -0.52
N ILE A 69 -5.95 5.25 -1.84
CA ILE A 69 -4.79 5.23 -2.74
C ILE A 69 -3.99 6.54 -2.60
N GLN A 70 -4.69 7.68 -2.55
CA GLN A 70 -4.05 8.99 -2.39
C GLN A 70 -3.30 9.06 -1.07
N ARG A 71 -3.92 8.66 0.05
CA ARG A 71 -3.25 8.62 1.35
C ARG A 71 -2.08 7.65 1.42
N ALA A 72 -2.19 6.48 0.83
CA ALA A 72 -1.07 5.55 0.74
C ALA A 72 0.10 6.17 -0.07
N MET A 73 -0.21 6.91 -1.14
CA MET A 73 0.78 7.63 -1.93
C MET A 73 1.40 8.81 -1.17
N ASP A 74 0.59 9.61 -0.47
CA ASP A 74 1.06 10.70 0.41
C ASP A 74 1.97 10.15 1.51
N ASN A 75 1.60 9.02 2.12
CA ASN A 75 2.42 8.33 3.11
C ASN A 75 3.75 7.87 2.50
N ALA A 76 3.76 7.33 1.27
CA ALA A 76 4.99 6.94 0.59
C ALA A 76 5.90 8.14 0.32
N ILE A 77 5.36 9.26 -0.17
CA ILE A 77 6.14 10.48 -0.40
C ILE A 77 6.68 11.02 0.93
N SER A 78 5.84 11.10 1.97
CA SER A 78 6.22 11.56 3.32
C SER A 78 7.29 10.69 3.97
N ASN A 79 7.23 9.37 3.81
CA ASN A 79 8.22 8.43 4.33
C ASN A 79 9.58 8.59 3.63
N GLY A 80 9.56 8.80 2.30
CA GLY A 80 10.77 9.10 1.55
C GLY A 80 11.39 10.44 1.96
N ARG A 81 10.57 11.48 2.17
CA ARG A 81 11.00 12.78 2.70
C ARG A 81 11.63 12.70 4.09
N SER A 82 11.03 11.91 4.97
CA SER A 82 11.56 11.67 6.32
C SER A 82 12.93 10.96 6.29
N SER A 83 13.26 10.29 5.19
CA SER A 83 14.55 9.66 4.95
C SER A 83 15.60 10.61 4.33
N GLY A 84 15.29 11.91 4.22
CA GLY A 84 16.23 12.95 3.76
C GLY A 84 16.13 13.30 2.27
N ILE A 85 15.08 12.87 1.58
CA ILE A 85 14.94 13.02 0.13
C ILE A 85 13.81 13.98 -0.19
N ASP A 86 14.13 15.13 -0.76
CA ASP A 86 13.13 16.13 -1.13
C ASP A 86 12.49 15.80 -2.48
N GLY A 87 11.68 14.74 -2.57
CA GLY A 87 10.97 14.37 -3.78
C GLY A 87 9.45 14.61 -3.68
N ASP A 88 8.81 14.87 -4.81
CA ASP A 88 7.35 15.00 -4.94
C ASP A 88 6.76 14.02 -5.96
N LEU A 89 7.59 13.20 -6.61
CA LEU A 89 7.18 12.28 -7.67
C LEU A 89 7.67 10.88 -7.35
N LEU A 90 6.74 9.91 -7.40
CA LEU A 90 7.09 8.50 -7.37
C LEU A 90 7.17 7.97 -8.80
N VAL A 91 8.21 7.20 -9.09
CA VAL A 91 8.36 6.45 -10.35
C VAL A 91 8.36 4.95 -10.08
N ASN A 92 8.11 4.15 -11.12
CA ASN A 92 7.95 2.69 -11.01
C ASN A 92 6.92 2.28 -9.94
N VAL A 93 5.82 3.03 -9.90
CA VAL A 93 4.82 2.93 -8.84
C VAL A 93 4.02 1.64 -8.99
N ARG A 94 3.84 0.94 -7.88
CA ARG A 94 3.04 -0.26 -7.76
C ARG A 94 2.01 -0.08 -6.67
N ILE A 95 0.76 -0.37 -7.01
CA ILE A 95 -0.37 -0.27 -6.08
C ILE A 95 -0.93 -1.67 -5.84
N GLU A 96 -0.97 -2.07 -4.58
CA GLU A 96 -1.45 -3.38 -4.15
C GLU A 96 -2.50 -3.21 -3.05
N MET A 97 -3.50 -4.10 -3.07
CA MET A 97 -4.50 -4.22 -2.03
C MET A 97 -4.33 -5.55 -1.32
N ASN A 98 -4.10 -5.51 -0.02
CA ASN A 98 -3.93 -6.70 0.82
C ASN A 98 -5.10 -6.80 1.79
N ARG A 99 -5.89 -7.86 1.65
CA ARG A 99 -7.01 -8.16 2.53
C ARG A 99 -6.74 -9.45 3.30
N TRP A 100 -6.93 -9.38 4.60
CA TRP A 100 -6.95 -10.50 5.52
C TRP A 100 -8.26 -10.44 6.29
N TYR A 101 -8.93 -11.57 6.49
CA TYR A 101 -10.09 -11.60 7.37
C TYR A 101 -10.13 -12.88 8.20
N ILE A 102 -10.28 -12.73 9.52
CA ILE A 102 -10.64 -13.78 10.45
C ILE A 102 -12.14 -13.59 10.77
N PRO A 103 -13.01 -14.51 10.34
CA PRO A 103 -14.45 -14.38 10.54
C PRO A 103 -14.80 -14.07 11.99
N LEU A 104 -15.64 -13.05 12.19
CA LEU A 104 -16.19 -12.62 13.49
C LEU A 104 -15.17 -12.10 14.52
N ILE A 105 -13.88 -12.02 14.17
CA ILE A 105 -12.85 -11.53 15.08
C ILE A 105 -12.26 -10.24 14.54
N TYR A 106 -11.57 -10.32 13.41
CA TYR A 106 -10.79 -9.20 12.91
C TYR A 106 -10.52 -9.28 11.41
N GLY A 107 -10.71 -8.17 10.72
CA GLY A 107 -10.34 -7.95 9.34
C GLY A 107 -9.34 -6.83 9.18
N ARG A 108 -8.53 -6.93 8.15
CA ARG A 108 -7.62 -5.88 7.71
C ARG A 108 -7.66 -5.80 6.19
N ASP A 109 -7.94 -4.63 5.67
CA ASP A 109 -7.88 -4.32 4.24
C ASP A 109 -6.94 -3.13 4.10
N CYS A 110 -5.78 -3.33 3.47
CA CYS A 110 -4.76 -2.29 3.31
C CYS A 110 -4.55 -1.98 1.84
N MET A 111 -4.45 -0.70 1.51
CA MET A 111 -3.90 -0.24 0.23
C MET A 111 -2.44 0.11 0.47
N ARG A 112 -1.55 -0.47 -0.32
CA ARG A 112 -0.11 -0.23 -0.28
C ARG A 112 0.33 0.38 -1.61
N VAL A 113 1.09 1.45 -1.54
CA VAL A 113 1.74 2.11 -2.67
C VAL A 113 3.24 2.01 -2.44
N GLU A 114 3.94 1.45 -3.42
CA GLU A 114 5.39 1.30 -3.46
C GLU A 114 5.91 2.02 -4.70
N GLY A 115 7.04 2.70 -4.62
CA GLY A 115 7.69 3.32 -5.77
C GLY A 115 9.03 3.92 -5.40
N ASP A 116 9.75 4.42 -6.40
CA ASP A 116 11.00 5.14 -6.18
C ASP A 116 10.69 6.64 -6.11
N LEU A 117 11.00 7.28 -4.98
CA LEU A 117 10.87 8.73 -4.83
C LEU A 117 12.04 9.40 -5.54
N ILE A 118 11.73 10.38 -6.38
CA ILE A 118 12.72 11.16 -7.13
C ILE A 118 12.58 12.66 -6.89
N HIS A 119 13.72 13.35 -6.88
CA HIS A 119 13.79 14.80 -6.96
C HIS A 119 13.66 15.23 -8.43
N LEU A 120 12.94 16.31 -8.70
CA LEU A 120 12.85 16.90 -10.03
C LEU A 120 13.97 17.90 -10.21
N ASN A 121 14.69 17.82 -11.33
CA ASN A 121 15.67 18.85 -11.67
C ASN A 121 14.93 20.17 -11.93
N ARG A 122 15.32 21.24 -11.22
CA ARG A 122 14.78 22.59 -11.45
C ARG A 122 15.42 23.28 -12.64
#